data_AF-A0A3M1F147-F1
#
_entry.id   AF-A0A3M1F147-F1
#
_cell.length_a   1.000
_cell.length_b   1.000
_cell.length_c   1.000
_cell.angle_alpha   90.00
_cell.angle_beta   90.00
_cell.angle_gamma   90.00
#
_symmetry.space_group_name_H-M   'P 1'
#
loop_
_entity.id
_entity.type
_entity.pdbx_description
1 polymer ?
#
loop_
_entity_poly.entity_id
_entity_poly.type
_entity_poly.pdbx_seq_one_letter_code
_entity_poly.pdbx_strand_id
1 'polypeptide(L)'
;MIHLTSVVRRASFPKRRDQFPFNVPAVSTWDALTFDAPVTFLVGENGSGKSTFLEMLAVAANLPTVGAEEVARDNTMAHARALAKHFRLTWATRNHRGFFLRAEDFFGFAKRMASMQADLEADLAAVEEEYAGRSEHAKGLARMPFARELAA
;
A
#
# COMPACT_ATOMS: atom_id res chain seq x y z
N MET A 1 -2.30 15.77 17.73
CA MET A 1 -2.36 15.36 16.31
C MET A 1 -2.13 13.86 16.19
N ILE A 2 -2.84 13.19 15.28
CA ILE A 2 -2.75 11.73 15.06
C ILE A 2 -1.47 11.44 14.28
N HIS A 3 -0.49 10.81 14.90
CA HIS A 3 0.74 10.36 14.25
C HIS A 3 1.47 9.28 15.06
N LEU A 4 2.38 8.57 14.41
CA LEU A 4 3.37 7.69 15.03
C LEU A 4 4.32 8.56 15.86
N THR A 5 4.58 8.18 17.11
CA THR A 5 5.47 8.91 18.02
C THR A 5 6.77 8.18 18.30
N SER A 6 6.76 6.85 18.25
CA SER A 6 8.01 6.09 18.37
C SER A 6 7.98 4.71 17.73
N VAL A 7 9.16 4.25 17.36
CA VAL A 7 9.45 2.89 16.91
C VAL A 7 10.52 2.33 17.83
N VAL A 8 10.24 1.22 18.50
CA VAL A 8 11.14 0.61 19.48
C VAL A 8 11.44 -0.83 19.11
N ARG A 9 12.72 -1.18 19.08
CA ARG A 9 13.20 -2.55 18.89
C ARG A 9 12.83 -3.40 20.10
N ARG A 10 12.30 -4.60 19.84
CA ARG A 10 12.00 -5.61 20.85
C ARG A 10 13.23 -6.46 21.14
N ALA A 11 13.31 -7.03 22.33
CA ALA A 11 14.37 -7.98 22.71
C ALA A 11 14.48 -9.20 21.78
N SER A 12 13.40 -9.54 21.08
CA SER A 12 13.36 -10.59 20.06
C SER A 12 14.22 -10.32 18.81
N PHE A 13 14.71 -9.08 18.61
CA PHE A 13 15.49 -8.73 17.43
C PHE A 13 16.78 -9.57 17.37
N PRO A 14 17.13 -10.18 16.22
CA PRO A 14 18.27 -11.07 16.12
C PRO A 14 19.60 -10.46 16.59
N LYS A 15 20.38 -11.25 17.34
CA LYS A 15 21.74 -10.88 17.76
C LYS A 15 22.72 -10.91 16.59
N ARG A 16 22.59 -11.90 15.70
CA ARG A 16 23.33 -11.94 14.43
C ARG A 16 22.57 -11.10 13.39
N ARG A 17 23.27 -10.15 12.80
CA ARG A 17 22.75 -9.12 11.88
C ARG A 17 23.58 -9.05 10.61
N ASP A 18 24.08 -10.19 10.17
CA ASP A 18 24.96 -10.35 9.02
C ASP A 18 24.20 -10.57 7.71
N GLN A 19 22.88 -10.81 7.80
CA GLN A 19 22.02 -11.10 6.65
C GLN A 19 20.87 -10.12 6.53
N PHE A 20 20.43 -9.89 5.29
CA PHE A 20 19.22 -9.14 5.00
C PHE A 20 17.99 -9.86 5.60
N PRO A 21 17.03 -9.13 6.20
CA PRO A 21 16.96 -7.66 6.32
C PRO A 21 17.59 -7.08 7.60
N PHE A 22 18.22 -7.89 8.45
CA PHE A 22 18.72 -7.47 9.76
C PHE A 22 20.05 -6.71 9.70
N ASN A 23 20.80 -6.83 8.59
CA ASN A 23 22.05 -6.13 8.35
C ASN A 23 21.87 -4.70 7.80
N VAL A 24 20.64 -4.30 7.49
CA VAL A 24 20.35 -3.01 6.84
C VAL A 24 20.58 -1.84 7.82
N PRO A 25 21.42 -0.84 7.49
CA PRO A 25 21.79 0.23 8.42
C PRO A 25 20.61 1.00 9.01
N ALA A 26 19.62 1.37 8.18
CA ALA A 26 18.41 2.07 8.61
C ALA A 26 17.54 1.31 9.64
N VAL A 27 17.86 0.04 9.93
CA VAL A 27 17.11 -0.81 10.87
C VAL A 27 18.02 -1.36 11.98
N SER A 28 19.29 -1.62 11.67
CA SER A 28 20.23 -2.33 12.55
C SER A 28 20.96 -1.42 13.55
N THR A 29 20.98 -0.11 13.32
CA THR A 29 21.88 0.83 14.03
C THR A 29 21.31 1.50 15.29
N TRP A 30 20.00 1.38 15.54
CA TRP A 30 19.32 2.07 16.64
C TRP A 30 18.38 1.14 17.40
N ASP A 31 18.12 1.44 18.68
CA ASP A 31 17.16 0.68 19.50
C ASP A 31 15.78 1.35 19.58
N ALA A 32 15.73 2.68 19.52
CA ALA A 32 14.49 3.44 19.43
C ALA A 32 14.64 4.65 18.50
N LEU A 33 13.55 5.02 17.84
CA LEU A 33 13.39 6.26 17.08
C LEU A 33 12.15 6.99 17.56
N THR A 34 12.25 8.30 17.73
CA THR A 34 11.14 9.20 18.07
C THR A 34 10.75 10.06 16.88
N PHE A 35 9.46 10.38 16.80
CA PHE A 35 8.88 11.20 15.76
C PHE A 35 8.17 12.37 16.44
N ASP A 36 8.74 13.56 16.29
CA ASP A 36 8.25 14.78 16.95
C ASP A 36 7.23 15.55 16.10
N ALA A 37 7.03 15.12 14.84
CA ALA A 37 6.13 15.73 13.88
C ALA A 37 5.30 14.68 13.11
N PRO A 38 4.04 15.01 12.73
CA PRO A 38 3.22 14.12 11.92
C PRO A 38 3.77 13.84 10.51
N VAL A 39 4.58 14.76 10.00
CA VAL A 39 5.26 14.61 8.70
C VAL A 39 6.75 14.46 8.98
N THR A 40 7.31 13.32 8.60
CA THR A 40 8.73 12.99 8.79
C THR A 40 9.35 12.59 7.46
N PHE A 41 10.48 13.21 7.13
CA PHE A 41 11.27 12.88 5.95
C PHE A 41 12.45 11.99 6.34
N LEU A 42 12.63 10.89 5.61
CA LEU A 42 13.80 10.02 5.75
C LEU A 42 14.77 10.31 4.61
N VAL A 43 15.96 10.80 4.96
CA VAL A 43 17.00 11.18 4.00
C VAL A 43 18.25 10.35 4.24
N GLY A 44 18.94 9.97 3.17
CA GLY A 44 20.16 9.16 3.23
C GLY A 44 20.52 8.57 1.87
N GLU A 45 21.73 8.03 1.75
CA GLU A 45 22.27 7.48 0.51
C GLU A 45 21.44 6.33 -0.05
N ASN A 46 21.58 6.05 -1.36
CA ASN A 46 20.94 4.88 -1.94
C ASN A 46 21.52 3.60 -1.31
N GLY A 47 20.67 2.60 -1.05
CA GLY A 47 21.08 1.37 -0.35
C GLY A 47 21.21 1.48 1.18
N SER A 48 21.04 2.66 1.79
CA SER A 48 21.04 2.82 3.26
C SER A 48 19.89 2.10 3.99
N GLY A 49 18.86 1.66 3.25
CA GLY A 49 17.74 0.89 3.80
C GLY A 49 16.45 1.66 4.09
N LYS A 50 16.32 2.90 3.61
CA LYS A 50 15.15 3.75 3.83
C LYS A 50 13.84 3.06 3.42
N SER A 51 13.80 2.46 2.23
CA SER A 51 12.61 1.73 1.73
C SER A 51 12.29 0.53 2.62
N THR A 52 13.31 -0.26 3.00
CA THR A 52 13.16 -1.40 3.91
C THR A 52 12.57 -1.00 5.26
N PHE A 53 13.02 0.14 5.81
CA PHE A 53 12.45 0.67 7.04
C PHE A 53 11.00 1.13 6.86
N LEU A 54 10.67 1.85 5.79
CA LEU A 54 9.30 2.28 5.50
C LEU A 54 8.35 1.10 5.28
N GLU A 55 8.77 0.07 4.56
CA GLU A 55 7.99 -1.15 4.34
C GLU A 55 7.76 -1.90 5.67
N MET A 56 8.80 -1.98 6.52
CA MET A 56 8.66 -2.54 7.86
C MET A 56 7.62 -1.76 8.68
N LEU A 57 7.64 -0.42 8.64
CA LEU A 57 6.65 0.42 9.30
C LEU A 57 5.24 0.16 8.77
N ALA A 58 5.08 0.05 7.44
CA ALA A 58 3.79 -0.22 6.82
C ALA A 58 3.20 -1.57 7.29
N VAL A 59 4.02 -2.62 7.31
CA VAL A 59 3.61 -3.93 7.84
C VAL A 59 3.28 -3.84 9.33
N ALA A 60 4.16 -3.25 10.13
CA ALA A 60 3.98 -3.15 11.58
C ALA A 60 2.76 -2.30 11.97
N ALA A 61 2.41 -1.32 11.13
CA ALA A 61 1.23 -0.49 11.29
C ALA A 61 -0.06 -1.16 10.75
N ASN A 62 0.06 -2.25 10.00
CA ASN A 62 -1.02 -2.91 9.28
C ASN A 62 -1.74 -1.96 8.31
N LEU A 63 -0.96 -1.22 7.51
CA LEU A 63 -1.49 -0.30 6.50
C LEU A 63 -1.85 -1.06 5.21
N PRO A 64 -2.98 -0.73 4.56
CA PRO A 64 -3.25 -1.23 3.21
C PRO A 64 -2.26 -0.65 2.21
N THR A 65 -1.92 -1.41 1.16
CA THR A 65 -1.11 -0.97 0.02
C THR A 65 -2.00 -0.41 -1.08
N VAL A 66 -1.55 0.63 -1.77
CA VAL A 66 -2.21 1.14 -3.00
C VAL A 66 -1.91 0.25 -4.23
N GLY A 67 -0.96 -0.69 -4.09
CA GLY A 67 -0.51 -1.62 -5.13
C GLY A 67 -1.47 -2.77 -5.46
N ALA A 68 -0.97 -3.73 -6.26
CA ALA A 68 -1.76 -4.85 -6.81
C ALA A 68 -2.24 -5.86 -5.74
N GLU A 69 -1.47 -5.99 -4.67
CA GLU A 69 -1.66 -6.98 -3.63
C GLU A 69 -1.61 -6.33 -2.25
N GLU A 70 -2.41 -6.84 -1.31
CA GLU A 70 -2.33 -6.46 0.10
C GLU A 70 -0.93 -6.76 0.67
N VAL A 71 -0.43 -5.90 1.57
CA VAL A 71 0.85 -6.09 2.30
C VAL A 71 1.02 -7.49 2.90
N ALA A 72 -0.08 -8.12 3.34
CA ALA A 72 -0.07 -9.45 3.92
C ALA A 72 0.22 -10.56 2.89
N ARG A 73 -0.08 -10.35 1.61
CA ARG A 73 0.02 -11.33 0.52
C ARG A 73 1.15 -11.04 -0.46
N ASP A 74 1.66 -9.81 -0.49
CA ASP A 74 2.78 -9.42 -1.35
C ASP A 74 4.06 -10.19 -0.96
N ASN A 75 4.53 -11.09 -1.83
CA ASN A 75 5.77 -11.85 -1.63
C ASN A 75 7.02 -10.95 -1.59
N THR A 76 6.98 -9.79 -2.24
CA THR A 76 8.06 -8.80 -2.18
C THR A 76 8.20 -8.17 -0.79
N MET A 77 7.21 -8.30 0.09
CA MET A 77 7.23 -7.76 1.47
C MET A 77 7.65 -8.78 2.54
N ALA A 78 8.17 -9.95 2.15
CA ALA A 78 8.57 -11.01 3.10
C ALA A 78 9.61 -10.51 4.12
N HIS A 79 10.56 -9.69 3.70
CA HIS A 79 11.56 -9.10 4.59
C HIS A 79 10.98 -8.07 5.55
N ALA A 80 10.03 -7.26 5.09
CA ALA A 80 9.35 -6.28 5.92
C ALA A 80 8.52 -6.98 7.00
N ARG A 81 7.84 -8.10 6.67
CA ARG A 81 7.17 -8.97 7.65
C ARG A 81 8.15 -9.59 8.65
N ALA A 82 9.30 -10.04 8.17
CA ALA A 82 10.35 -10.58 9.04
C ALA A 82 10.89 -9.54 10.02
N LEU A 83 11.00 -8.27 9.63
CA LEU A 83 11.42 -7.18 10.52
C LEU A 83 10.32 -6.74 11.48
N ALA A 84 9.09 -6.53 10.98
CA ALA A 84 8.00 -5.89 11.70
C ALA A 84 7.70 -6.56 13.05
N LYS A 85 7.80 -7.90 13.12
CA LYS A 85 7.60 -8.67 14.36
C LYS A 85 8.55 -8.28 15.51
N HIS A 86 9.69 -7.68 15.17
CA HIS A 86 10.73 -7.27 16.11
C HIS A 86 10.66 -5.79 16.50
N PHE A 87 9.68 -5.04 16.02
CA PHE A 87 9.47 -3.64 16.38
C PHE A 87 8.11 -3.42 17.02
N ARG A 88 8.02 -2.40 17.88
CA ARG A 88 6.78 -1.92 18.48
C ARG A 88 6.60 -0.47 18.07
N LEU A 89 5.41 -0.18 17.55
CA LEU A 89 5.01 1.17 17.19
C LEU A 89 4.19 1.80 18.32
N THR A 90 4.47 3.07 18.63
CA THR A 90 3.70 3.89 19.58
C THR A 90 3.11 5.08 18.84
N TRP A 91 1.88 5.46 19.18
CA TRP A 91 1.12 6.51 18.49
C TRP A 91 0.62 7.54 19.51
N ALA A 92 0.57 8.82 19.14
CA ALA A 92 -0.11 9.84 19.96
C ALA A 92 -1.62 9.58 20.01
N THR A 93 -2.18 9.13 18.89
CA THR A 93 -3.55 8.64 18.75
C THR A 93 -3.52 7.69 17.56
N ARG A 94 -4.02 6.47 17.72
CA ARG A 94 -4.02 5.49 16.62
C ARG A 94 -5.33 5.61 15.84
N ASN A 95 -5.23 5.90 14.54
CA ASN A 95 -6.32 5.72 13.60
C ASN A 95 -5.97 4.59 12.62
N HIS A 96 -6.99 3.94 12.07
CA HIS A 96 -6.82 2.92 11.02
C HIS A 96 -6.98 3.51 9.62
N ARG A 97 -6.97 4.84 9.50
CA ARG A 97 -7.13 5.56 8.25
C ARG A 97 -5.75 5.90 7.71
N GLY A 98 -5.40 5.34 6.56
CA GLY A 98 -4.13 5.57 5.88
C GLY A 98 -3.79 4.41 4.94
N PHE A 99 -2.74 4.58 4.15
CA PHE A 99 -2.22 3.56 3.25
C PHE A 99 -0.70 3.69 3.10
N PHE A 100 -0.06 2.63 2.64
CA PHE A 100 1.33 2.62 2.20
C PHE A 100 1.38 2.71 0.67
N LEU A 101 2.23 3.60 0.17
CA LEU A 101 2.39 3.87 -1.26
C LEU A 101 3.86 3.78 -1.64
N ARG A 102 4.18 2.90 -2.60
CA ARG A 102 5.45 2.92 -3.34
C ARG A 102 5.24 3.62 -4.67
N ALA A 103 6.22 4.40 -5.10
CA ALA A 103 6.17 5.05 -6.40
C ALA A 103 6.11 4.01 -7.55
N GLU A 104 6.81 2.88 -7.41
CA GLU A 104 6.73 1.79 -8.39
C GLU A 104 5.34 1.13 -8.48
N ASP A 105 4.63 1.00 -7.36
CA ASP A 105 3.29 0.41 -7.32
C ASP A 105 2.25 1.29 -8.01
N PHE A 106 2.47 2.61 -8.00
CA PHE A 106 1.55 3.57 -8.58
C PHE A 106 1.37 3.36 -10.08
N PHE A 107 2.46 3.02 -10.80
CA PHE A 107 2.36 2.69 -12.22
C PHE A 107 1.50 1.46 -12.47
N GLY A 108 1.66 0.42 -11.64
CA GLY A 108 0.82 -0.77 -11.71
C GLY A 108 -0.64 -0.47 -11.42
N PHE A 109 -0.92 0.37 -10.42
CA PHE A 109 -2.26 0.85 -10.10
C PHE A 109 -2.89 1.62 -11.27
N ALA A 110 -2.18 2.62 -11.81
CA ALA A 110 -2.65 3.39 -12.95
C ALA A 110 -2.95 2.50 -14.17
N LYS A 111 -2.08 1.52 -14.45
CA LYS A 111 -2.29 0.56 -15.54
C LYS A 111 -3.53 -0.31 -15.32
N ARG A 112 -3.76 -0.80 -14.09
CA ARG A 112 -4.98 -1.56 -13.77
C ARG A 112 -6.24 -0.73 -13.93
N MET A 113 -6.21 0.53 -13.49
CA MET A 113 -7.35 1.43 -13.62
C MET A 113 -7.68 1.72 -15.08
N ALA A 114 -6.67 1.98 -15.90
CA ALA A 114 -6.84 2.13 -17.34
C ALA A 114 -7.41 0.86 -18.00
N SER A 115 -6.96 -0.33 -17.58
CA SER A 115 -7.50 -1.60 -18.08
C SER A 115 -8.96 -1.80 -17.70
N MET A 116 -9.32 -1.60 -16.42
CA MET A 116 -10.70 -1.73 -15.95
C MET A 116 -11.64 -0.76 -16.67
N GLN A 117 -11.19 0.46 -16.94
CA GLN A 117 -11.97 1.43 -17.70
C GLN A 117 -12.19 0.97 -19.15
N ALA A 118 -11.14 0.47 -19.81
CA ALA A 118 -11.26 -0.08 -21.17
C ALA A 118 -12.19 -1.30 -21.23
N ASP A 119 -12.12 -2.19 -20.23
CA ASP A 119 -12.99 -3.36 -20.14
C ASP A 119 -14.46 -2.93 -19.94
N LEU A 120 -14.74 -1.96 -19.07
CA LEU A 120 -16.08 -1.40 -18.86
C LEU A 120 -16.64 -0.71 -20.11
N GLU A 121 -15.79 -0.01 -20.88
CA GLU A 121 -16.18 0.61 -22.15
C GLU A 121 -16.53 -0.45 -23.20
N ALA A 122 -15.77 -1.55 -23.26
CA ALA A 122 -16.06 -2.67 -24.16
C ALA A 122 -17.37 -3.39 -23.78
N ASP A 123 -17.59 -3.64 -22.49
CA ASP A 123 -18.83 -4.24 -21.98
C ASP A 123 -20.05 -3.35 -22.28
N LEU A 124 -19.92 -2.04 -22.08
CA LEU A 124 -20.99 -1.08 -22.41
C LEU A 124 -21.31 -1.12 -23.91
N ALA A 125 -20.30 -1.15 -24.78
CA ALA A 125 -20.51 -1.25 -26.22
C ALA A 125 -21.22 -2.55 -26.63
N ALA A 126 -20.85 -3.68 -26.03
CA ALA A 126 -21.49 -4.97 -26.28
C ALA A 126 -22.97 -4.97 -25.84
N VAL A 127 -23.28 -4.37 -24.68
CA VAL A 127 -24.66 -4.21 -24.20
C VAL A 127 -25.47 -3.29 -25.12
N GLU A 128 -24.87 -2.23 -25.64
CA GLU A 128 -25.53 -1.33 -26.60
C GLU A 128 -25.89 -2.05 -27.91
N GLU A 129 -25.00 -2.93 -28.40
CA GLU A 129 -25.25 -3.75 -29.59
C GLU A 129 -26.35 -4.79 -29.35
N GLU A 130 -26.29 -5.55 -28.26
CA GLU A 130 -27.28 -6.58 -27.92
C GLU A 130 -28.69 -5.99 -27.78
N TYR A 131 -28.80 -4.79 -27.21
CA TYR A 131 -30.08 -4.13 -26.95
C TYR A 131 -30.51 -3.16 -28.07
N ALA A 132 -29.80 -3.07 -29.19
CA ALA A 132 -30.07 -2.12 -30.27
C ALA A 132 -31.52 -2.17 -30.79
N GLY A 133 -32.10 -3.38 -30.89
CA GLY A 133 -33.48 -3.62 -31.33
C GLY A 133 -34.55 -3.59 -30.24
N ARG A 134 -34.20 -3.26 -28.98
CA ARG A 134 -35.13 -3.23 -27.84
C ARG A 134 -35.70 -1.82 -27.62
N SER A 135 -36.72 -1.71 -26.78
CA SER A 135 -37.30 -0.42 -26.36
C SER A 135 -36.26 0.46 -25.66
N GLU A 136 -36.38 1.78 -25.76
CA GLU A 136 -35.49 2.75 -25.10
C GLU A 136 -35.40 2.56 -23.58
N HIS A 137 -36.50 2.18 -22.93
CA HIS A 137 -36.50 1.88 -21.50
C HIS A 137 -35.57 0.71 -21.14
N ALA A 138 -35.61 -0.36 -21.94
CA ALA A 138 -34.75 -1.54 -21.75
C ALA A 138 -33.27 -1.22 -21.99
N LYS A 139 -32.95 -0.42 -23.02
CA LYS A 139 -31.58 0.07 -23.28
C LYS A 139 -31.05 0.89 -22.11
N GLY A 140 -31.87 1.79 -21.58
CA GLY A 140 -31.50 2.64 -20.43
C GLY A 140 -31.21 1.82 -19.17
N LEU A 141 -32.01 0.80 -18.89
CA LEU A 141 -31.77 -0.11 -17.75
C LEU A 141 -30.50 -0.92 -17.92
N ALA A 142 -30.22 -1.43 -19.12
CA ALA A 142 -29.05 -2.26 -19.40
C ALA A 142 -27.72 -1.47 -19.34
N ARG A 143 -27.72 -0.21 -19.78
CA ARG A 143 -26.53 0.67 -19.76
C ARG A 143 -26.20 1.25 -18.38
N MET A 144 -27.20 1.39 -17.50
CA MET A 144 -27.07 2.14 -16.25
C MET A 144 -25.91 1.67 -15.34
N PRO A 145 -25.66 0.36 -15.13
CA PRO A 145 -24.59 -0.09 -14.24
C PRO A 145 -23.20 0.35 -14.71
N PHE A 146 -22.90 0.19 -16.01
CA PHE A 146 -21.61 0.54 -16.60
C PHE A 146 -21.40 2.06 -16.66
N ALA A 147 -22.44 2.81 -17.03
CA ALA A 147 -22.38 4.27 -17.09
C ALA A 147 -22.16 4.91 -15.71
N ARG A 148 -22.66 4.30 -14.63
CA ARG A 148 -22.40 4.76 -13.25
C ARG A 148 -20.97 4.49 -12.82
N GLU A 149 -20.44 3.32 -13.15
CA GLU A 149 -19.06 2.94 -12.78
C GLU A 149 -18.02 3.76 -13.55
N LEU A 150 -18.26 4.06 -14.83
CA LEU A 150 -17.39 4.91 -15.66
C LEU A 150 -17.43 6.40 -15.27
N ALA A 151 -18.45 6.84 -14.52
CA ALA A 151 -18.60 8.23 -14.07
C ALA A 151 -18.07 8.49 -12.65
N ALA A 152 -17.62 7.45 -11.94
CA ALA A 152 -17.09 7.49 -10.57
C ALA A 152 -15.57 7.72 -10.56
#